data_AF-Q0A4S1-F1
#
_entry.id   AF-Q0A4S1-F1
#
_cell.length_a   1.000
_cell.length_b   1.000
_cell.length_c   1.000
_cell.angle_alpha   90.00
_cell.angle_beta   90.00
_cell.angle_gamma   90.00
#
_symmetry.space_group_name_H-M   'P 1'
#
loop_
_entity.id
_entity.type
_entity.pdbx_description
1 polymer ?
#
loop_
_entity_poly.entity_id
_entity_poly.type
_entity_poly.pdbx_seq_one_letter_code
_entity_poly.pdbx_strand_id
1 'polypeptide(L)'
;MEYGVVYLVLAAAFGLFMAWGIGANDVANAMAPSVGSKVLTIRQAVVVAAIFEFAGAVLAGGEVTATVRSGIVDAGLMEDSPEVLVFGMLAALAAAGTWLLVASKKGWPVSTTHSIIGALVGFAIAAVGWSAVQWGVVGTVVASWVVSPVLAGIASFLLFRSVQYLVFDTPDPLRAARVWVPVYIGLTGFVIASVTLLKGLGHLGLEISEAQSYGYSLFFAVALWLVGKGLVARIGVDPSADRDFHFASVERVFGVLMVVVACAMAFAHGSNDVANAIGPVAAVVSVVTSDGDVTAQAELPLWILLLGGGGIVAGLFMLGHHVIATVGSNITQLTPSRGFACGLATAGTVVFASGFGLPISTTQTLVGAVLGIGLARGIAALNLRVVGGVFMSWLVTLPAGGILAVFFFYLLMLAFGG
;
A
#
# COMPACT_ATOMS: atom_id res chain seq x y z
N MET A 1 -21.37 -26.96 7.67
CA MET A 1 -21.80 -25.74 8.40
C MET A 1 -23.21 -25.32 7.96
N GLU A 2 -24.13 -25.13 8.90
CA GLU A 2 -25.57 -24.85 8.65
C GLU A 2 -25.82 -23.57 7.82
N TYR A 3 -24.98 -22.53 7.99
CA TYR A 3 -25.15 -21.21 7.37
C TYR A 3 -24.08 -20.87 6.30
N GLY A 4 -23.46 -21.88 5.67
CA GLY A 4 -22.33 -21.68 4.75
C GLY A 4 -22.54 -20.60 3.68
N VAL A 5 -23.70 -20.59 3.00
CA VAL A 5 -24.03 -19.58 1.98
C VAL A 5 -24.10 -18.16 2.58
N VAL A 6 -24.66 -18.02 3.77
CA VAL A 6 -24.76 -16.72 4.46
C VAL A 6 -23.36 -16.21 4.80
N TYR A 7 -22.47 -17.08 5.27
CA TYR A 7 -21.09 -16.72 5.59
C TYR A 7 -20.31 -16.25 4.36
N LEU A 8 -20.51 -16.87 3.20
CA LEU A 8 -19.90 -16.42 1.94
C LEU A 8 -20.41 -15.04 1.51
N VAL A 9 -21.72 -14.79 1.64
CA VAL A 9 -22.31 -13.47 1.32
C VAL A 9 -21.80 -12.39 2.27
N LEU A 10 -21.72 -12.69 3.58
CA LEU A 10 -21.16 -11.77 4.57
C LEU A 10 -19.67 -11.52 4.34
N ALA A 11 -18.89 -12.55 3.98
CA ALA A 11 -17.48 -12.39 3.65
C ALA A 11 -17.29 -11.49 2.44
N ALA A 12 -18.07 -11.68 1.38
CA ALA A 12 -18.04 -10.81 0.22
C ALA A 12 -18.43 -9.37 0.58
N ALA A 13 -19.49 -9.16 1.36
CA ALA A 13 -19.96 -7.85 1.76
C ALA A 13 -18.96 -7.10 2.67
N PHE A 14 -18.46 -7.76 3.72
CA PHE A 14 -17.50 -7.15 4.66
C PHE A 14 -16.12 -7.00 4.04
N GLY A 15 -15.71 -7.95 3.19
CA GLY A 15 -14.50 -7.84 2.38
C GLY A 15 -14.56 -6.64 1.44
N LEU A 16 -15.69 -6.44 0.74
CA LEU A 16 -15.90 -5.29 -0.13
C LEU A 16 -15.90 -3.99 0.69
N PHE A 17 -16.51 -3.99 1.87
CA PHE A 17 -16.51 -2.84 2.77
C PHE A 17 -15.10 -2.48 3.28
N MET A 18 -14.30 -3.48 3.66
CA MET A 18 -12.91 -3.28 4.05
C MET A 18 -12.06 -2.77 2.87
N ALA A 19 -12.20 -3.37 1.69
CA ALA A 19 -11.54 -2.93 0.47
C ALA A 19 -11.92 -1.49 0.08
N TRP A 20 -13.20 -1.14 0.22
CA TRP A 20 -13.68 0.23 0.09
C TRP A 20 -13.04 1.17 1.11
N GLY A 21 -12.90 0.74 2.36
CA GLY A 21 -12.20 1.50 3.40
C GLY A 21 -10.72 1.77 3.05
N ILE A 22 -10.02 0.76 2.51
CA ILE A 22 -8.64 0.88 2.01
C ILE A 22 -8.56 1.95 0.91
N GLY A 23 -9.44 1.85 -0.09
CA GLY A 23 -9.53 2.83 -1.17
C GLY A 23 -9.81 4.26 -0.71
N ALA A 24 -10.67 4.40 0.31
CA ALA A 24 -11.06 5.68 0.88
C ALA A 24 -9.96 6.35 1.72
N ASN A 25 -9.09 5.58 2.38
CA ASN A 25 -8.07 6.11 3.28
C ASN A 25 -6.66 6.10 2.67
N ASP A 26 -6.17 4.92 2.28
CA ASP A 26 -4.74 4.69 2.12
C ASP A 26 -4.24 5.05 0.71
N VAL A 27 -5.12 5.18 -0.29
CA VAL A 27 -4.73 5.69 -1.64
C VAL A 27 -4.16 7.12 -1.56
N ALA A 28 -4.49 7.87 -0.50
CA ALA A 28 -3.86 9.14 -0.22
C ALA A 28 -2.33 9.01 -0.08
N ASN A 29 -1.83 7.90 0.45
CA ASN A 29 -0.38 7.66 0.59
C ASN A 29 0.30 7.51 -0.77
N ALA A 30 -0.37 6.91 -1.75
CA ALA A 30 0.19 6.75 -3.10
C ALA A 30 0.18 8.06 -3.90
N MET A 31 -0.85 8.88 -3.72
CA MET A 31 -1.11 10.06 -4.57
C MET A 31 -0.76 11.40 -3.92
N ALA A 32 -0.60 11.48 -2.60
CA ALA A 32 -0.29 12.74 -1.92
C ALA A 32 0.99 13.42 -2.43
N PRO A 33 2.11 12.72 -2.72
CA PRO A 33 3.30 13.38 -3.24
C PRO A 33 3.08 14.03 -4.63
N SER A 34 2.29 13.41 -5.51
CA SER A 34 2.05 13.90 -6.87
C SER A 34 1.02 15.03 -6.90
N VAL A 35 0.01 14.97 -6.02
CA VAL A 35 -0.97 16.04 -5.82
C VAL A 35 -0.36 17.23 -5.07
N GLY A 36 0.38 16.97 -3.99
CA GLY A 36 1.04 18.00 -3.17
C GLY A 36 2.13 18.78 -3.93
N SER A 37 2.83 18.12 -4.86
CA SER A 37 3.77 18.76 -5.78
C SER A 37 3.11 19.46 -6.97
N LYS A 38 1.76 19.42 -7.06
CA LYS A 38 0.95 20.01 -8.13
C LYS A 38 1.24 19.45 -9.52
N VAL A 39 1.83 18.25 -9.60
CA VAL A 39 2.03 17.53 -10.87
C VAL A 39 0.70 16.95 -11.37
N LEU A 40 -0.09 16.40 -10.45
CA LEU A 40 -1.42 15.87 -10.75
C LEU A 40 -2.50 16.68 -10.01
N THR A 41 -3.62 16.89 -10.69
CA THR A 41 -4.86 17.30 -10.02
C THR A 41 -5.45 16.12 -9.25
N ILE A 42 -6.28 16.39 -8.25
CA ILE A 42 -6.99 15.32 -7.49
C ILE A 42 -7.76 14.40 -8.43
N ARG A 43 -8.43 14.94 -9.46
CA ARG A 43 -9.18 14.13 -10.44
C ARG A 43 -8.27 13.19 -11.23
N GLN A 44 -7.12 13.69 -11.69
CA GLN A 44 -6.15 12.85 -12.41
C GLN A 44 -5.55 11.79 -11.50
N ALA A 45 -5.20 12.16 -10.26
CA ALA A 45 -4.67 11.23 -9.27
C ALA A 45 -5.64 10.09 -8.96
N VAL A 46 -6.93 10.38 -8.82
CA VAL A 46 -7.98 9.36 -8.62
C VAL A 46 -8.06 8.39 -9.80
N VAL A 47 -8.01 8.88 -11.05
CA VAL A 47 -8.06 8.01 -12.24
C VAL A 47 -6.81 7.14 -12.33
N VAL A 48 -5.62 7.71 -12.12
CA VAL A 48 -4.36 6.97 -12.14
C VAL A 48 -4.35 5.91 -11.05
N ALA A 49 -4.69 6.28 -9.81
CA ALA A 49 -4.78 5.34 -8.71
C ALA A 49 -5.79 4.22 -9.02
N ALA A 50 -6.99 4.52 -9.51
CA ALA A 50 -7.98 3.49 -9.82
C ALA A 50 -7.44 2.40 -10.77
N ILE A 51 -6.67 2.78 -11.80
CA ILE A 51 -6.09 1.84 -12.75
C ILE A 51 -4.97 1.01 -12.10
N PHE A 52 -4.01 1.68 -11.46
CA PHE A 52 -2.81 1.01 -10.98
C PHE A 52 -3.01 0.28 -9.66
N GLU A 53 -3.86 0.77 -8.76
CA GLU A 53 -4.28 0.06 -7.55
C GLU A 53 -4.99 -1.24 -7.92
N PHE A 54 -5.94 -1.19 -8.86
CA PHE A 54 -6.65 -2.38 -9.33
C PHE A 54 -5.68 -3.38 -9.97
N ALA A 55 -4.78 -2.91 -10.84
CA ALA A 55 -3.76 -3.75 -11.46
C ALA A 55 -2.84 -4.38 -10.41
N GLY A 56 -2.36 -3.61 -9.42
CA GLY A 56 -1.53 -4.12 -8.33
C GLY A 56 -2.24 -5.16 -7.50
N ALA A 57 -3.49 -4.89 -7.12
CA ALA A 57 -4.33 -5.78 -6.33
C ALA A 57 -4.56 -7.12 -7.04
N VAL A 58 -4.93 -7.09 -8.32
CA VAL A 58 -5.27 -8.31 -9.07
C VAL A 58 -4.03 -9.08 -9.54
N LEU A 59 -2.97 -8.38 -9.94
CA LEU A 59 -1.78 -9.02 -10.51
C LEU A 59 -0.77 -9.44 -9.44
N ALA A 60 -0.63 -8.71 -8.34
CA ALA A 60 0.43 -8.93 -7.35
C ALA A 60 -0.05 -9.05 -5.90
N GLY A 61 -1.36 -9.09 -5.66
CA GLY A 61 -1.94 -9.19 -4.31
C GLY A 61 -1.88 -10.57 -3.65
N GLY A 62 -1.54 -11.63 -4.40
CA GLY A 62 -1.63 -13.01 -3.92
C GLY A 62 -0.69 -13.35 -2.77
N GLU A 63 0.58 -12.96 -2.84
CA GLU A 63 1.63 -13.37 -1.89
C GLU A 63 1.39 -12.88 -0.46
N VAL A 64 1.02 -11.60 -0.29
CA VAL A 64 0.76 -11.02 1.04
C VAL A 64 -0.50 -11.62 1.67
N THR A 65 -1.45 -12.03 0.82
CA THR A 65 -2.74 -12.59 1.26
C THR A 65 -2.56 -13.90 2.03
N ALA A 66 -1.60 -14.73 1.62
CA ALA A 66 -1.27 -15.96 2.33
C ALA A 66 -0.85 -15.70 3.78
N THR A 67 0.02 -14.70 4.01
CA THR A 67 0.51 -14.34 5.35
C THR A 67 -0.58 -13.75 6.25
N VAL A 68 -1.46 -12.88 5.71
CA VAL A 68 -2.57 -12.30 6.49
C VAL A 68 -3.55 -13.38 6.93
N ARG A 69 -3.74 -14.43 6.12
CA ARG A 69 -4.62 -15.56 6.42
C ARG A 69 -4.10 -16.48 7.52
N SER A 70 -2.90 -17.04 7.34
CA SER A 70 -2.40 -18.15 8.18
C SER A 70 -1.39 -17.71 9.26
N GLY A 71 -0.95 -16.45 9.23
CA GLY A 71 0.18 -16.01 10.05
C GLY A 71 -0.19 -15.48 11.43
N ILE A 72 -1.38 -14.89 11.62
CA ILE A 72 -1.66 -14.11 12.86
C ILE A 72 -2.40 -14.93 13.91
N VAL A 73 -3.34 -15.76 13.47
CA VAL A 73 -4.22 -16.56 14.33
C VAL A 73 -3.91 -18.04 14.11
N ASP A 74 -3.78 -18.80 15.18
CA ASP A 74 -3.64 -20.25 15.11
C ASP A 74 -5.02 -20.89 14.89
N ALA A 75 -5.31 -21.19 13.62
CA ALA A 75 -6.56 -21.80 13.20
C ALA A 75 -6.74 -23.22 13.77
N GLY A 76 -5.66 -23.93 14.10
CA GLY A 76 -5.72 -25.31 14.63
C GLY A 76 -6.42 -25.38 15.99
N LEU A 77 -6.36 -24.31 16.78
CA LEU A 77 -7.07 -24.21 18.06
C LEU A 77 -8.59 -24.03 17.90
N MET A 78 -9.08 -23.90 16.66
CA MET A 78 -10.49 -23.74 16.31
C MET A 78 -11.00 -24.91 15.44
N GLU A 79 -10.25 -26.01 15.34
CA GLU A 79 -10.66 -27.21 14.57
C GLU A 79 -12.00 -27.78 15.05
N ASP A 80 -12.22 -27.82 16.37
CA ASP A 80 -13.46 -28.31 16.96
C ASP A 80 -14.63 -27.30 16.83
N SER A 81 -14.35 -26.07 16.41
CA SER A 81 -15.34 -24.98 16.30
C SER A 81 -15.03 -24.04 15.12
N PRO A 82 -15.08 -24.53 13.87
CA PRO A 82 -14.69 -23.77 12.68
C PRO A 82 -15.49 -22.48 12.49
N GLU A 83 -16.71 -22.43 13.00
CA GLU A 83 -17.57 -21.24 12.99
C GLU A 83 -16.94 -20.06 13.75
N VAL A 84 -16.17 -20.33 14.81
CA VAL A 84 -15.47 -19.29 15.60
C VAL A 84 -14.45 -18.56 14.73
N LEU A 85 -13.69 -19.29 13.90
CA LEU A 85 -12.75 -18.70 12.96
C LEU A 85 -13.49 -17.86 11.91
N VAL A 86 -14.61 -18.37 11.38
CA VAL A 86 -15.44 -17.64 10.41
C VAL A 86 -15.94 -16.32 11.01
N PHE A 87 -16.53 -16.36 12.20
CA PHE A 87 -17.02 -15.15 12.89
C PHE A 87 -15.89 -14.18 13.21
N GLY A 88 -14.72 -14.69 13.63
CA GLY A 88 -13.53 -13.88 13.88
C GLY A 88 -13.06 -13.12 12.65
N MET A 89 -12.97 -13.80 11.50
CA MET A 89 -12.56 -13.18 10.23
C MET A 89 -13.59 -12.15 9.74
N LEU A 90 -14.88 -12.46 9.82
CA LEU A 90 -15.96 -11.52 9.48
C LEU A 90 -15.96 -10.29 10.40
N ALA A 91 -15.79 -10.50 11.70
CA ALA A 91 -15.69 -9.44 12.70
C ALA A 91 -14.47 -8.54 12.44
N ALA A 92 -13.33 -9.13 12.07
CA ALA A 92 -12.13 -8.38 11.78
C ALA A 92 -12.31 -7.45 10.56
N LEU A 93 -12.95 -7.94 9.49
CA LEU A 93 -13.29 -7.14 8.31
C LEU A 93 -14.25 -6.00 8.65
N ALA A 94 -15.33 -6.29 9.39
CA ALA A 94 -16.30 -5.29 9.80
C ALA A 94 -15.69 -4.22 10.71
N ALA A 95 -14.84 -4.62 11.66
CA ALA A 95 -14.14 -3.74 12.58
C ALA A 95 -13.16 -2.81 11.87
N ALA A 96 -12.26 -3.37 11.08
CA ALA A 96 -11.26 -2.60 10.34
C ALA A 96 -11.92 -1.67 9.32
N GLY A 97 -12.91 -2.15 8.56
CA GLY A 97 -13.68 -1.31 7.63
C GLY A 97 -14.41 -0.15 8.33
N THR A 98 -14.99 -0.41 9.51
CA THR A 98 -15.66 0.64 10.31
C THR A 98 -14.67 1.69 10.80
N TRP A 99 -13.51 1.27 11.29
CA TRP A 99 -12.47 2.21 11.70
C TRP A 99 -11.97 3.06 10.53
N LEU A 100 -11.72 2.45 9.37
CA LEU A 100 -11.31 3.15 8.15
C LEU A 100 -12.37 4.14 7.66
N LEU A 101 -13.65 3.79 7.73
CA LEU A 101 -14.74 4.72 7.42
C LEU A 101 -14.71 5.95 8.33
N VAL A 102 -14.55 5.74 9.64
CA VAL A 102 -14.49 6.84 10.61
C VAL A 102 -13.26 7.73 10.37
N ALA A 103 -12.09 7.12 10.18
CA ALA A 103 -10.84 7.83 9.90
C ALA A 103 -10.93 8.63 8.60
N SER A 104 -11.44 8.01 7.52
CA SER A 104 -11.57 8.64 6.20
C SER A 104 -12.54 9.82 6.22
N LYS A 105 -13.69 9.69 6.91
CA LYS A 105 -14.63 10.80 7.09
C LYS A 105 -14.02 12.00 7.80
N LYS A 106 -13.09 11.74 8.73
CA LYS A 106 -12.34 12.78 9.47
C LYS A 106 -11.07 13.25 8.74
N GLY A 107 -10.75 12.69 7.57
CA GLY A 107 -9.54 13.01 6.83
C GLY A 107 -8.25 12.51 7.50
N TRP A 108 -8.35 11.54 8.41
CA TRP A 108 -7.20 11.02 9.16
C TRP A 108 -6.49 9.93 8.35
N PRO A 109 -5.19 10.09 8.04
CA PRO A 109 -4.40 9.00 7.47
C PRO A 109 -4.10 7.97 8.58
N VAL A 110 -4.74 6.82 8.48
CA VAL A 110 -4.49 5.67 9.36
C VAL A 110 -3.86 4.55 8.53
N SER A 111 -3.55 3.43 9.16
CA SER A 111 -3.00 2.28 8.45
C SER A 111 -3.99 1.13 8.45
N THR A 112 -4.34 0.67 7.25
CA THR A 112 -5.22 -0.49 7.05
C THR A 112 -4.62 -1.76 7.63
N THR A 113 -3.31 -2.01 7.41
CA THR A 113 -2.57 -3.16 7.95
C THR A 113 -2.61 -3.23 9.48
N HIS A 114 -2.44 -2.11 10.18
CA HIS A 114 -2.58 -2.08 11.64
C HIS A 114 -4.03 -2.33 12.08
N SER A 115 -4.99 -1.78 11.34
CA SER A 115 -6.41 -1.93 11.65
C SER A 115 -6.82 -3.40 11.62
N ILE A 116 -6.46 -4.12 10.55
CA ILE A 116 -6.83 -5.53 10.41
C ILE A 116 -6.04 -6.42 11.36
N ILE A 117 -4.74 -6.20 11.55
CA ILE A 117 -3.94 -7.01 12.47
C ILE A 117 -4.37 -6.82 13.92
N GLY A 118 -4.67 -5.58 14.32
CA GLY A 118 -5.25 -5.30 15.63
C GLY A 118 -6.60 -6.00 15.82
N ALA A 119 -7.43 -6.02 14.77
CA ALA A 119 -8.71 -6.72 14.77
C ALA A 119 -8.56 -8.25 14.87
N LEU A 120 -7.62 -8.84 14.12
CA LEU A 120 -7.31 -10.28 14.16
C LEU A 120 -6.82 -10.70 15.55
N VAL A 121 -5.86 -9.96 16.11
CA VAL A 121 -5.35 -10.21 17.48
C VAL A 121 -6.46 -10.04 18.52
N GLY A 122 -7.29 -8.99 18.39
CA GLY A 122 -8.39 -8.71 19.31
C GLY A 122 -9.41 -9.84 19.37
N PHE A 123 -9.88 -10.34 18.22
CA PHE A 123 -10.83 -11.44 18.23
C PHE A 123 -10.17 -12.74 18.72
N ALA A 124 -8.94 -13.05 18.31
CA ALA A 124 -8.27 -14.30 18.70
C ALA A 124 -8.13 -14.42 20.23
N ILE A 125 -7.76 -13.31 20.87
CA ILE A 125 -7.68 -13.22 22.34
C ILE A 125 -9.07 -13.37 22.97
N ALA A 126 -10.11 -12.76 22.39
CA ALA A 126 -11.46 -12.82 22.96
C ALA A 126 -12.15 -14.17 22.76
N ALA A 127 -11.87 -14.86 21.65
CA ALA A 127 -12.51 -16.12 21.29
C ALA A 127 -11.87 -17.32 21.99
N VAL A 128 -10.54 -17.37 22.04
CA VAL A 128 -9.79 -18.54 22.53
C VAL A 128 -8.80 -18.16 23.63
N GLY A 129 -8.16 -16.99 23.53
CA GLY A 129 -7.20 -16.50 24.51
C GLY A 129 -5.83 -16.19 23.90
N TRP A 130 -4.87 -15.84 24.75
CA TRP A 130 -3.54 -15.40 24.34
C TRP A 130 -2.74 -16.44 23.54
N SER A 131 -3.04 -17.72 23.70
CA SER A 131 -2.39 -18.82 22.97
C SER A 131 -2.82 -18.92 21.50
N ALA A 132 -3.98 -18.36 21.13
CA ALA A 132 -4.45 -18.37 19.74
C ALA A 132 -3.77 -17.34 18.84
N VAL A 133 -2.94 -16.46 19.40
CA VAL A 133 -2.15 -15.50 18.64
C VAL A 133 -0.77 -16.08 18.39
N GLN A 134 -0.36 -16.11 17.13
CA GLN A 134 0.99 -16.53 16.74
C GLN A 134 2.00 -15.40 17.01
N TRP A 135 2.43 -15.24 18.26
CA TRP A 135 3.31 -14.15 18.70
C TRP A 135 4.63 -14.06 17.94
N GLY A 136 5.16 -15.18 17.45
CA GLY A 136 6.35 -15.19 16.59
C GLY A 136 6.13 -14.41 15.29
N VAL A 137 5.03 -14.71 14.59
CA VAL A 137 4.68 -14.03 13.34
C VAL A 137 4.27 -12.58 13.60
N VAL A 138 3.48 -12.32 14.64
CA VAL A 138 3.16 -10.94 15.06
C VAL A 138 4.44 -10.15 15.33
N GLY A 139 5.44 -10.76 15.98
CA GLY A 139 6.76 -10.16 16.20
C GLY A 139 7.47 -9.81 14.89
N THR A 140 7.46 -10.71 13.90
CA THR A 140 8.00 -10.44 12.56
C THR A 140 7.27 -9.30 11.85
N VAL A 141 5.95 -9.24 11.97
CA VAL A 141 5.16 -8.15 11.39
C VAL A 141 5.43 -6.81 12.09
N VAL A 142 5.48 -6.79 13.42
CA VAL A 142 5.85 -5.57 14.17
C VAL A 142 7.26 -5.11 13.80
N ALA A 143 8.20 -6.04 13.61
CA ALA A 143 9.55 -5.70 13.14
C ALA A 143 9.52 -5.08 11.73
N SER A 144 8.67 -5.57 10.82
CA SER A 144 8.53 -5.03 9.47
C SER A 144 8.02 -3.58 9.47
N TRP A 145 7.19 -3.19 10.45
CA TRP A 145 6.71 -1.83 10.63
C TRP A 145 7.79 -0.84 11.06
N VAL A 146 8.88 -1.31 11.65
CA VAL A 146 10.06 -0.48 12.00
C VAL A 146 11.09 -0.52 10.88
N VAL A 147 11.32 -1.68 10.28
CA VAL A 147 12.33 -1.86 9.23
C VAL A 147 11.92 -1.15 7.94
N SER A 148 10.65 -1.22 7.53
CA SER A 148 10.21 -0.65 6.25
C SER A 148 10.33 0.88 6.18
N PRO A 149 9.97 1.69 7.20
CA PRO A 149 10.21 3.14 7.17
C PRO A 149 11.70 3.49 7.16
N VAL A 150 12.54 2.72 7.87
CA VAL A 150 13.99 2.93 7.89
C VAL A 150 14.58 2.66 6.50
N LEU A 151 14.24 1.53 5.88
CA LEU A 151 14.69 1.19 4.53
C LEU A 151 14.25 2.25 3.52
N ALA A 152 12.98 2.66 3.56
CA ALA A 152 12.47 3.70 2.68
C ALA A 152 13.12 5.06 2.94
N GLY A 153 13.43 5.40 4.20
CA GLY A 153 14.17 6.61 4.56
C GLY A 153 15.59 6.62 4.01
N ILE A 154 16.33 5.51 4.16
CA ILE A 154 17.68 5.36 3.60
C ILE A 154 17.63 5.44 2.07
N ALA A 155 16.75 4.68 1.43
CA ALA A 155 16.60 4.68 -0.03
C ALA A 155 16.23 6.07 -0.57
N SER A 156 15.28 6.76 0.08
CA SER A 156 14.86 8.11 -0.28
C SER A 156 15.99 9.12 -0.10
N PHE A 157 16.75 9.04 0.99
CA PHE A 157 17.95 9.84 1.20
C PHE A 157 18.96 9.64 0.07
N LEU A 158 19.30 8.39 -0.26
CA LEU A 158 20.27 8.08 -1.31
C LEU A 158 19.80 8.52 -2.70
N LEU A 159 18.53 8.26 -3.03
CA LEU A 159 17.92 8.71 -4.28
C LEU A 159 17.98 10.24 -4.39
N PHE A 160 17.57 10.96 -3.34
CA PHE A 160 17.60 12.42 -3.36
C PHE A 160 19.03 12.97 -3.41
N ARG A 161 19.99 12.39 -2.69
CA ARG A 161 21.41 12.76 -2.77
C ARG A 161 21.96 12.54 -4.18
N SER A 162 21.58 11.46 -4.85
CA SER A 162 21.98 11.22 -6.24
C SER A 162 21.41 12.30 -7.18
N VAL A 163 20.15 12.71 -6.98
CA VAL A 163 19.54 13.80 -7.74
C VAL A 163 20.24 15.14 -7.48
N GLN A 164 20.60 15.43 -6.22
CA GLN A 164 21.37 16.64 -5.89
C GLN A 164 22.70 16.65 -6.65
N TYR A 165 23.48 15.58 -6.54
CA TYR A 165 24.80 15.50 -7.16
C TYR A 165 24.76 15.49 -8.69
N LEU A 166 23.86 14.71 -9.29
CA LEU A 166 23.82 14.48 -10.74
C LEU A 166 23.07 15.57 -11.51
N VAL A 167 22.20 16.32 -10.85
CA VAL A 167 21.34 17.32 -11.50
C VAL A 167 21.54 18.71 -10.93
N PHE A 168 21.29 18.91 -9.63
CA PHE A 168 21.26 20.26 -9.05
C PHE A 168 22.66 20.86 -8.85
N ASP A 169 23.65 20.07 -8.50
CA ASP A 169 25.04 20.50 -8.25
C ASP A 169 25.87 20.48 -9.54
N THR A 170 25.24 20.82 -10.68
CA THR A 170 25.89 20.84 -12.00
C THR A 170 25.85 22.24 -12.63
N PRO A 171 26.76 22.55 -13.57
CA PRO A 171 26.78 23.87 -14.24
C PRO A 171 25.52 24.17 -15.06
N ASP A 172 24.85 23.14 -15.60
CA ASP A 172 23.60 23.25 -16.35
C ASP A 172 22.59 22.20 -15.85
N PRO A 173 21.86 22.51 -14.77
CA PRO A 173 20.91 21.59 -14.14
C PRO A 173 19.78 21.14 -15.06
N LEU A 174 19.38 21.97 -16.03
CA LEU A 174 18.30 21.62 -16.96
C LEU A 174 18.78 20.56 -17.96
N ARG A 175 19.99 20.74 -18.52
CA ARG A 175 20.58 19.72 -19.38
C ARG A 175 20.83 18.43 -18.62
N ALA A 176 21.34 18.52 -17.39
CA ALA A 176 21.53 17.35 -16.53
C ALA A 176 20.21 16.62 -16.25
N ALA A 177 19.13 17.34 -15.93
CA ALA A 177 17.81 16.77 -15.73
C ALA A 177 17.30 16.04 -16.99
N ARG A 178 17.52 16.61 -18.18
CA ARG A 178 17.12 15.96 -19.45
C ARG A 178 17.85 14.66 -19.74
N VAL A 179 19.02 14.44 -19.13
CA VAL A 179 19.78 13.19 -19.24
C VAL A 179 19.37 12.20 -18.15
N TRP A 180 19.33 12.64 -16.89
CA TRP A 180 19.18 11.76 -15.74
C TRP A 180 17.72 11.43 -15.40
N VAL A 181 16.77 12.31 -15.66
CA VAL A 181 15.34 12.03 -15.37
C VAL A 181 14.83 10.82 -16.16
N PRO A 182 15.11 10.67 -17.47
CA PRO A 182 14.80 9.43 -18.18
C PRO A 182 15.45 8.17 -17.57
N VAL A 183 16.68 8.28 -17.06
CA VAL A 183 17.37 7.15 -16.40
C VAL A 183 16.62 6.74 -15.13
N TYR A 184 16.18 7.69 -14.32
CA TYR A 184 15.33 7.41 -13.17
C TYR A 184 13.97 6.82 -13.55
N ILE A 185 13.37 7.23 -14.67
CA ILE A 185 12.14 6.61 -15.20
C ILE A 185 12.39 5.13 -15.49
N GLY A 186 13.51 4.81 -16.17
CA GLY A 186 13.93 3.43 -16.42
C GLY A 186 14.17 2.65 -15.12
N LEU A 187 14.85 3.26 -14.14
CA LEU A 187 15.09 2.64 -12.82
C LEU A 187 13.78 2.32 -12.10
N THR A 188 12.80 3.24 -12.10
CA THR A 188 11.46 2.98 -11.54
C THR A 188 10.81 1.78 -12.22
N GLY A 189 10.85 1.74 -13.56
CA GLY A 189 10.37 0.60 -14.33
C GLY A 189 11.04 -0.71 -13.94
N PHE A 190 12.36 -0.71 -13.84
CA PHE A 190 13.16 -1.88 -13.49
C PHE A 190 12.80 -2.42 -12.11
N VAL A 191 12.76 -1.57 -11.09
CA VAL A 191 12.49 -1.97 -9.70
C VAL A 191 11.10 -2.59 -9.58
N ILE A 192 10.07 -1.91 -10.10
CA ILE A 192 8.70 -2.39 -9.99
C ILE A 192 8.49 -3.67 -10.80
N ALA A 193 8.99 -3.73 -12.04
CA ALA A 193 8.88 -4.93 -12.86
C ALA A 193 9.63 -6.12 -12.25
N SER A 194 10.85 -5.92 -11.73
CA SER A 194 11.67 -7.01 -11.18
C SER A 194 10.98 -7.69 -10.02
N VAL A 195 10.50 -6.91 -9.04
CA VAL A 195 9.88 -7.50 -7.87
C VAL A 195 8.51 -8.11 -8.20
N THR A 196 7.75 -7.48 -9.10
CA THR A 196 6.47 -8.02 -9.58
C THR A 196 6.66 -9.36 -10.31
N LEU A 197 7.64 -9.47 -11.20
CA LEU A 197 7.89 -10.67 -12.00
C LEU A 197 8.52 -11.81 -11.20
N LEU A 198 9.39 -11.48 -10.23
CA LEU A 198 10.06 -12.50 -9.41
C LEU A 198 9.15 -13.09 -8.33
N LYS A 199 8.23 -12.28 -7.78
CA LYS A 199 7.45 -12.67 -6.60
C LYS A 199 5.97 -12.36 -6.71
N GLY A 200 5.56 -11.28 -7.38
CA GLY A 200 4.15 -10.87 -7.44
C GLY A 200 3.24 -11.78 -8.27
N LEU A 201 3.75 -12.39 -9.35
CA LEU A 201 2.93 -13.18 -10.29
C LEU A 201 2.86 -14.69 -9.96
N GLY A 202 3.35 -15.13 -8.80
CA GLY A 202 3.43 -16.55 -8.44
C GLY A 202 2.07 -17.28 -8.53
N HIS A 203 0.99 -16.60 -8.13
CA HIS A 203 -0.38 -17.12 -8.17
C HIS A 203 -0.94 -17.37 -9.58
N LEU A 204 -0.33 -16.81 -10.63
CA LEU A 204 -0.76 -17.02 -12.02
C LEU A 204 -0.23 -18.32 -12.62
N GLY A 205 0.63 -19.07 -11.90
CA GLY A 205 1.21 -20.32 -12.39
C GLY A 205 2.13 -20.14 -13.60
N LEU A 206 2.71 -18.95 -13.77
CA LEU A 206 3.64 -18.66 -14.87
C LEU A 206 5.04 -19.20 -14.53
N GLU A 207 5.55 -20.12 -15.34
CA GLU A 207 6.92 -20.63 -15.22
C GLU A 207 7.93 -19.66 -15.84
N ILE A 208 8.23 -18.56 -15.13
CA ILE A 208 9.23 -17.58 -15.54
C ILE A 208 10.47 -17.77 -14.66
N SER A 209 11.61 -18.11 -15.27
CA SER A 209 12.88 -18.22 -14.55
C SER A 209 13.36 -16.85 -14.05
N GLU A 210 14.16 -16.83 -12.99
CA GLU A 210 14.72 -15.57 -12.45
C GLU A 210 15.49 -14.77 -13.52
N ALA A 211 16.23 -15.46 -14.39
CA ALA A 211 16.96 -14.85 -15.50
C ALA A 211 16.01 -14.18 -16.51
N GLN A 212 14.88 -14.82 -16.84
CA GLN A 212 13.86 -14.23 -17.70
C GLN A 212 13.19 -13.04 -17.03
N SER A 213 12.88 -13.11 -15.73
CA SER A 213 12.30 -12.00 -14.97
C SER A 213 13.19 -10.75 -15.00
N TYR A 214 14.50 -10.90 -14.77
CA TYR A 214 15.43 -9.78 -14.90
C TYR A 214 15.56 -9.29 -16.35
N GLY A 215 15.54 -10.20 -17.33
CA GLY A 215 15.56 -9.86 -18.75
C GLY A 215 14.36 -9.01 -19.19
N TYR A 216 13.14 -9.43 -18.83
CA TYR A 216 11.91 -8.67 -19.10
C TYR A 216 11.86 -7.35 -18.34
N SER A 217 12.34 -7.32 -17.10
CA SER A 217 12.43 -6.09 -16.31
C SER A 217 13.39 -5.07 -16.92
N LEU A 218 14.54 -5.54 -17.42
CA LEU A 218 15.51 -4.69 -18.12
C LEU A 218 14.94 -4.17 -19.45
N PHE A 219 14.26 -5.02 -20.22
CA PHE A 219 13.58 -4.61 -21.44
C PHE A 219 12.54 -3.52 -21.16
N PHE A 220 11.69 -3.73 -20.15
CA PHE A 220 10.68 -2.75 -19.73
C PHE A 220 11.32 -1.43 -19.26
N ALA A 221 12.41 -1.50 -18.50
CA ALA A 221 13.17 -0.35 -18.05
C ALA A 221 13.76 0.47 -19.22
N VAL A 222 14.32 -0.20 -20.23
CA VAL A 222 14.85 0.44 -21.43
C VAL A 222 13.73 1.08 -22.25
N ALA A 223 12.59 0.41 -22.39
CA ALA A 223 11.43 0.97 -23.07
C ALA A 223 10.92 2.25 -22.38
N LEU A 224 10.77 2.21 -21.05
CA LEU A 224 10.38 3.38 -20.26
C LEU A 224 11.41 4.50 -20.31
N TRP A 225 12.71 4.17 -20.31
CA TRP A 225 13.78 5.16 -20.50
C TRP A 225 13.68 5.85 -21.86
N LEU A 226 13.45 5.11 -22.95
CA LEU A 226 13.29 5.67 -24.29
C LEU A 226 12.06 6.59 -24.39
N VAL A 227 10.92 6.15 -23.86
CA VAL A 227 9.69 6.95 -23.81
C VAL A 227 9.91 8.20 -22.96
N GLY A 228 10.51 8.06 -21.78
CA GLY A 228 10.87 9.15 -20.88
C GLY A 228 11.76 10.17 -21.56
N LYS A 229 12.78 9.73 -22.30
CA LYS A 229 13.66 10.60 -23.09
C LYS A 229 12.88 11.39 -24.15
N GLY A 230 11.94 10.74 -24.86
CA GLY A 230 11.08 11.39 -25.83
C GLY A 230 10.13 12.44 -25.22
N LEU A 231 9.52 12.14 -24.08
CA LEU A 231 8.63 13.06 -23.37
C LEU A 231 9.39 14.27 -22.82
N VAL A 232 10.52 14.02 -22.16
CA VAL A 232 11.37 15.07 -21.56
C VAL A 232 11.96 16.00 -22.62
N ALA A 233 12.30 15.48 -23.81
CA ALA A 233 12.80 16.29 -24.92
C ALA A 233 11.77 17.30 -25.46
N ARG A 234 10.46 17.04 -25.28
CA ARG A 234 9.38 17.94 -25.72
C ARG A 234 9.10 19.08 -24.74
N ILE A 235 9.70 19.08 -23.55
CA ILE A 235 9.49 20.11 -22.54
C ILE A 235 10.28 21.37 -22.92
N GLY A 236 9.55 22.39 -23.34
CA GLY A 236 10.09 23.72 -23.64
C GLY A 236 10.63 24.43 -22.39
N VAL A 237 11.67 25.24 -22.58
CA VAL A 237 12.18 26.14 -21.54
C VAL A 237 11.23 27.31 -21.43
N ASP A 238 10.88 27.70 -20.21
CA ASP A 238 10.09 28.91 -19.97
C ASP A 238 10.95 29.94 -19.23
N PRO A 239 11.56 30.88 -19.98
CA PRO A 239 12.46 31.89 -19.42
C PRO A 239 11.78 32.84 -18.43
N SER A 240 10.45 32.93 -18.45
CA SER A 240 9.70 33.82 -17.55
C SER A 240 9.50 33.20 -16.17
N ALA A 241 9.29 31.88 -16.10
CA ALA A 241 9.12 31.15 -14.84
C ALA A 241 10.44 30.92 -14.08
N ASP A 242 11.57 30.81 -14.79
CA ASP A 242 12.89 30.63 -14.16
C ASP A 242 13.44 31.92 -13.51
N ARG A 243 12.86 33.09 -13.80
CA ARG A 243 13.23 34.38 -13.16
C ARG A 243 12.80 34.46 -11.68
N ASP A 244 11.66 33.87 -11.34
CA ASP A 244 11.13 33.89 -9.96
C ASP A 244 11.50 32.62 -9.17
N PHE A 245 11.75 31.50 -9.87
CA PHE A 245 12.20 30.23 -9.31
C PHE A 245 13.33 29.65 -10.17
N HIS A 246 14.58 29.77 -9.73
CA HIS A 246 15.80 29.33 -10.44
C HIS A 246 15.82 27.87 -10.97
N PHE A 247 14.85 27.02 -10.60
CA PHE A 247 14.75 25.61 -11.01
C PHE A 247 13.36 25.21 -11.55
N ALA A 248 12.51 26.15 -11.95
CA ALA A 248 11.14 25.85 -12.39
C ALA A 248 11.12 24.92 -13.61
N SER A 249 11.98 25.18 -14.61
CA SER A 249 12.11 24.32 -15.80
C SER A 249 12.63 22.91 -15.45
N VAL A 250 13.52 22.80 -14.47
CA VAL A 250 14.04 21.51 -13.97
C VAL A 250 12.94 20.70 -13.31
N GLU A 251 12.16 21.33 -12.43
CA GLU A 251 11.08 20.65 -11.71
C GLU A 251 9.93 20.21 -12.64
N ARG A 252 9.68 20.92 -13.76
CA ARG A 252 8.75 20.43 -14.80
C ARG A 252 9.22 19.12 -15.44
N VAL A 253 10.52 18.97 -15.66
CA VAL A 253 11.10 17.71 -16.16
C VAL A 253 10.89 16.58 -15.15
N PHE A 254 11.14 16.85 -13.86
CA PHE A 254 10.81 15.91 -12.78
C PHE A 254 9.32 15.59 -12.68
N GLY A 255 8.43 16.50 -13.11
CA GLY A 255 7.00 16.26 -13.19
C GLY A 255 6.64 15.01 -14.02
N VAL A 256 7.32 14.75 -15.13
CA VAL A 256 7.09 13.54 -15.95
C VAL A 256 7.43 12.27 -15.15
N LEU A 257 8.59 12.27 -14.50
CA LEU A 257 9.02 11.16 -13.65
C LEU A 257 8.10 10.96 -12.45
N MET A 258 7.58 12.05 -11.87
CA MET A 258 6.64 12.01 -10.76
C MET A 258 5.32 11.31 -11.15
N VAL A 259 4.84 11.48 -12.39
CA VAL A 259 3.67 10.73 -12.88
C VAL A 259 3.98 9.23 -12.94
N VAL A 260 5.13 8.84 -13.47
CA VAL A 260 5.54 7.42 -13.54
C VAL A 260 5.66 6.82 -12.14
N VAL A 261 6.25 7.56 -11.19
CA VAL A 261 6.35 7.12 -9.79
C VAL A 261 4.99 7.06 -9.10
N ALA A 262 4.05 7.96 -9.40
CA ALA A 262 2.69 7.86 -8.87
C ALA A 262 2.00 6.58 -9.34
N CYS A 263 2.17 6.19 -10.61
CA CYS A 263 1.67 4.92 -11.12
C CYS A 263 2.32 3.72 -10.40
N ALA A 264 3.65 3.74 -10.26
CA ALA A 264 4.42 2.71 -9.56
C ALA A 264 3.98 2.55 -8.10
N MET A 265 3.77 3.67 -7.39
CA MET A 265 3.37 3.67 -6.00
C MET A 265 1.92 3.18 -5.82
N ALA A 266 0.99 3.57 -6.69
CA ALA A 266 -0.38 3.03 -6.66
C ALA A 266 -0.42 1.53 -6.94
N PHE A 267 0.41 1.05 -7.87
CA PHE A 267 0.55 -0.39 -8.11
C PHE A 267 1.09 -1.11 -6.87
N ALA A 268 2.16 -0.58 -6.27
CA ALA A 268 2.77 -1.15 -5.08
C ALA A 268 1.78 -1.20 -3.92
N HIS A 269 1.06 -0.12 -3.69
CA HIS A 269 0.03 -0.02 -2.67
C HIS A 269 -1.07 -1.07 -2.89
N GLY A 270 -1.64 -1.15 -4.10
CA GLY A 270 -2.68 -2.12 -4.41
C GLY A 270 -2.24 -3.57 -4.19
N SER A 271 -0.99 -3.89 -4.53
CA SER A 271 -0.42 -5.24 -4.32
C SER A 271 -0.24 -5.62 -2.85
N ASN A 272 0.01 -4.64 -1.97
CA ASN A 272 0.21 -4.90 -0.55
C ASN A 272 -1.11 -4.88 0.22
N ASP A 273 -1.92 -3.84 0.02
CA ASP A 273 -3.01 -3.51 0.94
C ASP A 273 -4.29 -4.26 0.60
N VAL A 274 -4.44 -4.81 -0.63
CA VAL A 274 -5.59 -5.66 -0.95
C VAL A 274 -5.68 -6.87 -0.01
N ALA A 275 -4.54 -7.43 0.39
CA ALA A 275 -4.43 -8.60 1.26
C ALA A 275 -5.15 -8.41 2.61
N ASN A 276 -5.20 -7.17 3.10
CA ASN A 276 -5.88 -6.82 4.34
C ASN A 276 -7.41 -7.04 4.26
N ALA A 277 -7.99 -6.96 3.06
CA ALA A 277 -9.39 -7.29 2.83
C ALA A 277 -9.56 -8.75 2.39
N ILE A 278 -8.76 -9.21 1.43
CA ILE A 278 -9.00 -10.51 0.80
C ILE A 278 -8.46 -11.71 1.60
N GLY A 279 -7.50 -11.51 2.50
CA GLY A 279 -6.98 -12.58 3.37
C GLY A 279 -8.06 -13.19 4.27
N PRO A 280 -8.78 -12.37 5.07
CA PRO A 280 -9.88 -12.86 5.88
C PRO A 280 -11.04 -13.41 5.03
N VAL A 281 -11.31 -12.84 3.86
CA VAL A 281 -12.33 -13.39 2.93
C VAL A 281 -11.94 -14.78 2.44
N ALA A 282 -10.69 -14.97 2.00
CA ALA A 282 -10.18 -16.25 1.55
C ALA A 282 -10.18 -17.29 2.69
N ALA A 283 -9.91 -16.85 3.93
CA ALA A 283 -10.05 -17.70 5.12
C ALA A 283 -11.49 -18.22 5.28
N VAL A 284 -12.49 -17.32 5.28
CA VAL A 284 -13.90 -17.72 5.40
C VAL A 284 -14.32 -18.63 4.25
N VAL A 285 -13.98 -18.27 3.01
CA VAL A 285 -14.32 -19.06 1.82
C VAL A 285 -13.77 -20.46 1.94
N SER A 286 -12.49 -20.61 2.29
CA SER A 286 -11.84 -21.91 2.41
C SER A 286 -12.46 -22.78 3.51
N VAL A 287 -12.76 -22.23 4.68
CA VAL A 287 -13.41 -23.01 5.76
C VAL A 287 -14.80 -23.47 5.32
N VAL A 288 -15.56 -22.62 4.62
CA VAL A 288 -16.90 -22.96 4.12
C VAL A 288 -16.86 -24.01 3.01
N THR A 289 -15.93 -23.90 2.06
CA THR A 289 -15.87 -24.82 0.92
C THR A 289 -15.21 -26.14 1.26
N SER A 290 -14.40 -26.21 2.32
CA SER A 290 -13.72 -27.41 2.78
C SER A 290 -14.48 -28.12 3.92
N ASP A 291 -15.80 -27.95 3.99
CA ASP A 291 -16.68 -28.57 4.99
C ASP A 291 -16.23 -28.37 6.46
N GLY A 292 -15.62 -27.21 6.75
CA GLY A 292 -15.16 -26.86 8.10
C GLY A 292 -13.68 -27.11 8.36
N ASP A 293 -12.91 -27.62 7.40
CA ASP A 293 -11.46 -27.75 7.57
C ASP A 293 -10.77 -26.36 7.63
N VAL A 294 -10.32 -26.00 8.82
CA VAL A 294 -9.62 -24.73 9.11
C VAL A 294 -8.16 -24.73 8.69
N THR A 295 -7.60 -25.89 8.38
CA THR A 295 -6.19 -26.07 7.98
C THR A 295 -6.01 -26.15 6.47
N ALA A 296 -7.10 -26.31 5.71
CA ALA A 296 -7.09 -26.38 4.26
C ALA A 296 -6.33 -25.20 3.62
N GLN A 297 -5.60 -25.45 2.53
CA GLN A 297 -5.03 -24.34 1.76
C GLN A 297 -6.16 -23.59 1.04
N ALA A 298 -6.27 -22.29 1.29
CA ALA A 298 -7.13 -21.41 0.52
C ALA A 298 -6.40 -21.13 -0.78
N GLU A 299 -6.92 -21.69 -1.86
CA GLU A 299 -6.70 -21.08 -3.15
C GLU A 299 -7.24 -19.64 -3.11
N LEU A 300 -6.66 -18.77 -3.93
CA LEU A 300 -7.12 -17.41 -4.12
C LEU A 300 -7.86 -17.31 -5.45
N PRO A 301 -9.16 -17.68 -5.50
CA PRO A 301 -9.96 -17.48 -6.69
C PRO A 301 -9.87 -16.03 -7.18
N LEU A 302 -9.81 -15.88 -8.51
CA LEU A 302 -9.74 -14.56 -9.15
C LEU A 302 -10.86 -13.62 -8.69
N TRP A 303 -12.06 -14.14 -8.39
CA TRP A 303 -13.18 -13.32 -7.94
C TRP A 303 -12.90 -12.60 -6.61
N ILE A 304 -12.10 -13.19 -5.71
CA ILE A 304 -11.72 -12.56 -4.44
C ILE A 304 -10.79 -11.36 -4.70
N LEU A 305 -9.80 -11.55 -5.58
CA LEU A 305 -8.89 -10.48 -6.02
C LEU A 305 -9.66 -9.35 -6.71
N LEU A 306 -10.62 -9.68 -7.59
CA LEU A 306 -11.49 -8.72 -8.26
C LEU A 306 -12.39 -7.96 -7.28
N LEU A 307 -12.89 -8.63 -6.24
CA LEU A 307 -13.67 -8.00 -5.17
C LEU A 307 -12.82 -7.00 -4.38
N GLY A 308 -11.60 -7.37 -4.01
CA GLY A 308 -10.64 -6.49 -3.35
C GLY A 308 -10.29 -5.27 -4.20
N GLY A 309 -9.82 -5.49 -5.43
CA GLY A 309 -9.48 -4.41 -6.36
C GLY A 309 -10.66 -3.50 -6.67
N GLY A 310 -11.84 -4.06 -6.94
CA GLY A 310 -13.06 -3.30 -7.20
C GLY A 310 -13.51 -2.47 -5.99
N GLY A 311 -13.39 -3.01 -4.78
CA GLY A 311 -13.66 -2.29 -3.55
C GLY A 311 -12.73 -1.09 -3.35
N ILE A 312 -11.42 -1.27 -3.53
CA ILE A 312 -10.42 -0.19 -3.45
C ILE A 312 -10.77 0.94 -4.43
N VAL A 313 -11.08 0.60 -5.68
CA VAL A 313 -11.47 1.59 -6.69
C VAL A 313 -12.75 2.34 -6.28
N ALA A 314 -13.77 1.63 -5.79
CA ALA A 314 -15.01 2.25 -5.33
C ALA A 314 -14.77 3.22 -4.15
N GLY A 315 -13.97 2.82 -3.17
CA GLY A 315 -13.58 3.65 -2.02
C GLY A 315 -12.89 4.94 -2.41
N LEU A 316 -11.96 4.83 -3.34
CA LEU A 316 -11.21 5.94 -3.88
C LEU A 316 -12.13 6.98 -4.54
N PHE A 317 -13.05 6.55 -5.41
CA PHE A 317 -13.98 7.46 -6.08
C PHE A 317 -14.95 8.12 -5.11
N MET A 318 -15.42 7.40 -4.10
CA MET A 318 -16.45 7.90 -3.18
C MET A 318 -15.90 8.84 -2.10
N LEU A 319 -14.78 8.49 -1.46
CA LEU A 319 -14.28 9.21 -0.28
C LEU A 319 -12.78 9.52 -0.31
N GLY A 320 -11.99 8.86 -1.18
CA GLY A 320 -10.54 9.04 -1.25
C GLY A 320 -10.08 10.49 -1.47
N HIS A 321 -10.89 11.29 -2.17
CA HIS A 321 -10.58 12.71 -2.42
C HIS A 321 -10.43 13.56 -1.15
N HIS A 322 -11.17 13.24 -0.06
CA HIS A 322 -11.05 13.96 1.22
C HIS A 322 -9.68 13.73 1.88
N VAL A 323 -9.22 12.48 1.93
CA VAL A 323 -7.95 12.12 2.56
C VAL A 323 -6.79 12.59 1.68
N ILE A 324 -6.87 12.40 0.35
CA ILE A 324 -5.88 12.93 -0.60
C ILE A 324 -5.69 14.44 -0.43
N ALA A 325 -6.78 15.20 -0.34
CA ALA A 325 -6.72 16.65 -0.15
C ALA A 325 -6.07 17.02 1.20
N THR A 326 -6.40 16.29 2.26
CA THR A 326 -5.86 16.55 3.61
C THR A 326 -4.37 16.21 3.70
N VAL A 327 -3.97 15.05 3.18
CA VAL A 327 -2.56 14.61 3.20
C VAL A 327 -1.73 15.44 2.23
N GLY A 328 -2.20 15.66 0.99
CA GLY A 328 -1.49 16.45 -0.02
C GLY A 328 -1.29 17.91 0.36
N SER A 329 -2.20 18.51 1.14
CA SER A 329 -2.04 19.89 1.64
C SER A 329 -1.18 20.00 2.90
N ASN A 330 -1.18 18.97 3.77
CA ASN A 330 -0.42 18.96 5.03
C ASN A 330 1.03 18.46 4.87
N ILE A 331 1.32 17.66 3.84
CA ILE A 331 2.70 17.36 3.44
C ILE A 331 3.23 18.55 2.61
N THR A 332 3.53 19.63 3.32
CA THR A 332 3.99 20.93 2.82
C THR A 332 5.19 20.87 1.86
N GLN A 333 5.13 21.63 0.75
CA GLN A 333 6.20 21.95 -0.22
C GLN A 333 7.13 20.80 -0.68
N LEU A 334 6.55 19.66 -1.09
CA LEU A 334 7.29 18.69 -1.90
C LEU A 334 7.45 19.24 -3.33
N THR A 335 8.67 19.50 -3.75
CA THR A 335 8.99 19.69 -5.18
C THR A 335 8.89 18.33 -5.89
N PRO A 336 8.59 18.29 -7.20
CA PRO A 336 8.53 17.05 -7.98
C PRO A 336 9.77 16.14 -7.80
N SER A 337 10.96 16.71 -7.74
CA SER A 337 12.22 15.98 -7.48
C SER A 337 12.24 15.24 -6.13
N ARG A 338 11.67 15.85 -5.08
CA ARG A 338 11.54 15.22 -3.75
C ARG A 338 10.41 14.19 -3.75
N GLY A 339 9.28 14.53 -4.35
CA GLY A 339 8.15 13.61 -4.49
C GLY A 339 8.57 12.32 -5.18
N PHE A 340 9.41 12.41 -6.21
CA PHE A 340 10.00 11.27 -6.90
C PHE A 340 10.81 10.38 -5.95
N ALA A 341 11.76 10.96 -5.21
CA ALA A 341 12.64 10.20 -4.34
C ALA A 341 11.84 9.50 -3.21
N CYS A 342 10.87 10.20 -2.61
CA CYS A 342 9.95 9.59 -1.65
C CYS A 342 9.16 8.45 -2.29
N GLY A 343 8.46 8.73 -3.38
CA GLY A 343 7.54 7.78 -4.00
C GLY A 343 8.24 6.52 -4.52
N LEU A 344 9.41 6.65 -5.15
CA LEU A 344 10.16 5.48 -5.62
C LEU A 344 10.70 4.66 -4.44
N ALA A 345 11.24 5.30 -3.41
CA ALA A 345 11.73 4.60 -2.22
C ALA A 345 10.61 3.84 -1.50
N THR A 346 9.46 4.48 -1.33
CA THR A 346 8.27 3.87 -0.73
C THR A 346 7.76 2.74 -1.62
N ALA A 347 7.53 2.97 -2.91
CA ALA A 347 7.03 1.95 -3.82
C ALA A 347 7.98 0.75 -3.87
N GLY A 348 9.29 0.98 -4.02
CA GLY A 348 10.29 -0.09 -4.03
C GLY A 348 10.30 -0.90 -2.74
N THR A 349 10.19 -0.24 -1.58
CA THR A 349 10.14 -0.93 -0.28
C THR A 349 8.85 -1.72 -0.10
N VAL A 350 7.71 -1.17 -0.53
CA VAL A 350 6.41 -1.84 -0.48
C VAL A 350 6.41 -3.07 -1.37
N VAL A 351 6.73 -2.95 -2.67
CA VAL A 351 6.74 -4.13 -3.55
C VAL A 351 7.75 -5.16 -3.05
N PHE A 352 8.93 -4.73 -2.57
CA PHE A 352 9.91 -5.64 -2.00
C PHE A 352 9.32 -6.43 -0.82
N ALA A 353 8.71 -5.76 0.16
CA ALA A 353 8.06 -6.43 1.28
C ALA A 353 6.92 -7.35 0.84
N SER A 354 6.09 -6.91 -0.12
CA SER A 354 5.00 -7.71 -0.68
C SER A 354 5.51 -8.97 -1.37
N GLY A 355 6.66 -8.90 -2.04
CA GLY A 355 7.31 -10.07 -2.65
C GLY A 355 7.84 -11.10 -1.64
N PHE A 356 8.01 -10.73 -0.38
CA PHE A 356 8.29 -11.66 0.73
C PHE A 356 7.02 -12.01 1.53
N GLY A 357 5.84 -11.60 1.06
CA GLY A 357 4.58 -11.80 1.76
C GLY A 357 4.48 -11.05 3.09
N LEU A 358 5.31 -10.03 3.34
CA LEU A 358 5.33 -9.30 4.61
C LEU A 358 4.30 -8.16 4.57
N PRO A 359 3.24 -8.20 5.40
CA PRO A 359 2.28 -7.10 5.46
C PRO A 359 2.92 -5.90 6.16
N ILE A 360 3.14 -4.82 5.41
CA ILE A 360 3.68 -3.55 5.94
C ILE A 360 2.65 -2.43 5.88
N SER A 361 2.97 -1.30 6.53
CA SER A 361 2.17 -0.08 6.47
C SER A 361 2.74 0.90 5.46
N THR A 362 2.05 1.06 4.34
CA THR A 362 2.40 2.02 3.28
C THR A 362 2.51 3.46 3.81
N THR A 363 1.61 3.85 4.72
CA THR A 363 1.63 5.13 5.43
C THR A 363 2.96 5.37 6.16
N GLN A 364 3.43 4.39 6.93
CA GLN A 364 4.68 4.53 7.69
C GLN A 364 5.90 4.50 6.78
N THR A 365 5.89 3.64 5.76
CA THR A 365 6.96 3.58 4.77
C THR A 365 7.12 4.93 4.05
N LEU A 366 6.02 5.61 3.72
CA LEU A 366 6.05 6.96 3.15
C LEU A 366 6.62 8.00 4.13
N VAL A 367 6.19 7.98 5.39
CA VAL A 367 6.73 8.89 6.42
C VAL A 367 8.23 8.68 6.60
N GLY A 368 8.70 7.43 6.61
CA GLY A 368 10.12 7.10 6.63
C GLY A 368 10.86 7.70 5.44
N ALA A 369 10.33 7.56 4.23
CA ALA A 369 10.89 8.16 3.02
C ALA A 369 10.95 9.70 3.09
N VAL A 370 9.90 10.34 3.64
CA VAL A 370 9.85 11.80 3.86
C VAL A 370 10.91 12.26 4.86
N LEU A 371 11.08 11.52 5.97
CA LEU A 371 12.15 11.75 6.94
C LEU A 371 13.54 11.65 6.29
N GLY A 372 13.75 10.67 5.41
CA GLY A 372 14.98 10.53 4.63
C GLY A 372 15.33 11.77 3.80
N ILE A 373 14.35 12.37 3.12
CA ILE A 373 14.55 13.64 2.40
C ILE A 373 14.84 14.79 3.35
N GLY A 374 14.13 14.84 4.48
CA GLY A 374 14.38 15.84 5.53
C GLY A 374 15.82 15.82 6.03
N LEU A 375 16.40 14.64 6.22
CA LEU A 375 17.81 14.48 6.60
C LEU A 375 18.77 14.93 5.50
N ALA A 376 18.43 14.74 4.22
CA ALA A 376 19.27 15.16 3.10
C ALA A 376 19.31 16.69 2.88
N ARG A 377 18.28 17.43 3.32
CA ARG A 377 18.16 18.90 3.15
C ARG A 377 18.23 19.72 4.43
N GLY A 378 18.11 19.09 5.59
CA GLY A 378 18.00 19.73 6.90
C GLY A 378 16.62 19.53 7.53
N ILE A 379 16.60 19.00 8.76
CA ILE A 379 15.40 18.59 9.51
C ILE A 379 14.39 19.74 9.70
N ALA A 380 14.85 21.00 9.69
CA ALA A 380 14.00 22.18 9.83
C ALA A 380 12.93 22.32 8.74
N ALA A 381 13.11 21.67 7.58
CA ALA A 381 12.11 21.64 6.51
C ALA A 381 10.95 20.65 6.77
N LEU A 382 11.02 19.86 7.85
CA LEU A 382 10.11 18.76 8.11
C LEU A 382 9.07 19.11 9.17
N ASN A 383 7.79 18.86 8.88
CA ASN A 383 6.71 19.07 9.83
C ASN A 383 6.64 17.89 10.83
N LEU A 384 7.41 17.98 11.92
CA LEU A 384 7.47 16.94 12.95
C LEU A 384 6.12 16.66 13.62
N ARG A 385 5.16 17.60 13.57
CA ARG A 385 3.79 17.37 14.05
C ARG A 385 3.06 16.33 13.19
N VAL A 386 3.24 16.38 11.86
CA VAL A 386 2.64 15.39 10.95
C VAL A 386 3.26 14.01 11.18
N VAL A 387 4.58 13.93 11.34
CA VAL A 387 5.28 12.68 11.67
C VAL A 387 4.78 12.10 12.99
N GLY A 388 4.74 12.90 14.06
CA GLY A 388 4.21 12.48 15.36
C GLY A 388 2.74 12.07 15.30
N GLY A 389 1.94 12.74 14.46
CA GLY A 389 0.54 12.38 14.22
C GLY A 389 0.36 10.99 13.63
N VAL A 390 1.25 10.56 12.73
CA VAL A 390 1.22 9.20 12.17
C VAL A 390 1.61 8.14 13.19
N PHE A 391 2.60 8.42 14.06
CA PHE A 391 2.91 7.51 15.18
C PHE A 391 1.74 7.40 16.16
N MET A 392 1.05 8.51 16.46
CA MET A 392 -0.14 8.48 17.31
C MET A 392 -1.32 7.76 16.66
N SER A 393 -1.49 7.88 15.34
CA SER A 393 -2.56 7.16 14.64
C SER A 393 -2.37 5.64 14.75
N TRP A 394 -1.13 5.14 14.73
CA TRP A 394 -0.83 3.73 15.01
C TRP A 394 -1.25 3.30 16.42
N LEU A 395 -0.84 4.05 17.45
CA LEU A 395 -1.15 3.73 18.85
C LEU A 395 -2.66 3.63 19.11
N VAL A 396 -3.47 4.40 18.37
CA VAL A 396 -4.93 4.38 18.46
C VAL A 396 -5.54 3.29 17.58
N THR A 397 -5.00 3.06 16.38
CA THR A 397 -5.60 2.18 15.38
C THR A 397 -5.60 0.71 15.80
N LEU A 398 -4.51 0.22 16.40
CA LEU A 398 -4.43 -1.17 16.86
C LEU A 398 -5.49 -1.51 17.91
N PRO A 399 -5.60 -0.76 19.04
CA PRO A 399 -6.67 -0.98 20.02
C PRO A 399 -8.06 -0.76 19.44
N ALA A 400 -8.26 0.25 18.58
CA ALA A 400 -9.56 0.51 17.98
C ALA A 400 -10.03 -0.68 17.14
N GLY A 401 -9.15 -1.24 16.30
CA GLY A 401 -9.42 -2.44 15.51
C GLY A 401 -9.76 -3.64 16.40
N GLY A 402 -8.94 -3.89 17.42
CA GLY A 402 -9.16 -5.00 18.36
C GLY A 402 -10.48 -4.90 19.12
N ILE A 403 -10.78 -3.75 19.73
CA ILE A 403 -12.02 -3.53 20.50
C ILE A 403 -13.25 -3.67 19.61
N LEU A 404 -13.22 -3.09 18.41
CA LEU A 404 -14.33 -3.21 17.45
C LEU A 404 -14.50 -4.67 16.99
N ALA A 405 -13.41 -5.41 16.79
CA ALA A 405 -13.47 -6.81 16.39
C ALA A 405 -14.11 -7.67 17.47
N VAL A 406 -13.76 -7.46 18.74
CA VAL A 406 -14.40 -8.13 19.87
C VAL A 406 -15.90 -7.85 19.90
N PHE A 407 -16.30 -6.59 19.69
CA PHE A 407 -17.72 -6.22 19.63
C PHE A 407 -18.46 -6.93 18.49
N PHE A 408 -17.94 -6.88 17.26
CA PHE A 408 -18.58 -7.54 16.12
C PHE A 408 -18.57 -9.07 16.23
N PHE A 409 -17.53 -9.65 16.82
CA PHE A 409 -17.43 -11.08 17.05
C PHE A 409 -18.55 -11.57 17.97
N TYR A 410 -18.75 -10.93 19.12
CA TYR A 410 -19.86 -11.29 20.01
C TYR A 410 -21.24 -11.05 19.41
N LEU A 411 -21.38 -10.04 18.55
CA LEU A 411 -22.62 -9.81 17.81
C LEU A 411 -22.92 -10.94 16.82
N LEU A 412 -21.91 -11.43 16.10
CA LEU A 412 -22.05 -12.58 15.19
C LEU A 412 -22.33 -13.88 15.95
N MET A 413 -21.64 -14.11 17.08
CA MET A 413 -21.94 -15.23 17.98
C MET A 413 -23.37 -15.18 18.51
N LEU A 414 -23.89 -14.00 18.86
CA LEU A 414 -25.28 -13.88 19.31
C LEU A 414 -26.29 -14.12 18.17
N ALA A 415 -25.93 -13.78 16.93
CA ALA A 415 -26.80 -13.95 15.78
C ALA A 415 -26.81 -15.38 15.21
N PHE A 416 -25.69 -16.09 15.28
CA PHE A 416 -25.49 -17.38 14.59
C PHE A 416 -24.91 -18.50 15.47
N GLY A 417 -24.45 -18.19 16.68
CA GLY A 417 -23.59 -19.04 17.49
C GLY A 417 -24.27 -20.14 18.30
N GLY A 418 -25.60 -20.27 18.25
CA GLY A 418 -26.35 -21.43 18.76
C GLY A 418 -26.27 -21.67 20.26
#